data_AF-A0A351A4H7-F1
#
_entry.id   AF-A0A351A4H7-F1
#
_cell.length_a   1.000
_cell.length_b   1.000
_cell.length_c   1.000
_cell.angle_alpha   90.00
_cell.angle_beta   90.00
_cell.angle_gamma   90.00
#
_symmetry.space_group_name_H-M   'P 1'
#
loop_
_entity.id
_entity.type
_entity.pdbx_description
1 polymer ?
#
loop_
_entity_poly.entity_id
_entity_poly.type
_entity_poly.pdbx_seq_one_letter_code
_entity_poly.pdbx_strand_id
1 'polypeptide(L)'
;EKIFPGCRLLDIHEYLMEKGVRLEGVSGVKYMYHEPCHTPMKVHSGIKVANELMGTRVDLSDRCCGESGTLAVARPDISTQVRFRKQEEIEKGAAKLRGDDPNAKVKMLTSCPSCLQGMHRYANDAGGIEPDYIVVELAKHLLGENWLPDYVAKANNGGIERVLL
;
A
#
# COMPACT_ATOMS: atom_id res chain seq x y z
N GLU A 1 -24.58 23.05 3.38
CA GLU A 1 -23.74 23.42 2.22
C GLU A 1 -22.64 22.39 1.99
N LYS A 2 -22.17 22.23 0.75
CA LYS A 2 -20.95 21.47 0.43
C LYS A 2 -19.78 22.45 0.40
N ILE A 3 -18.68 22.14 1.09
CA ILE A 3 -17.49 23.01 1.17
C ILE A 3 -16.85 23.20 -0.23
N PHE A 4 -16.97 22.21 -1.12
CA PHE A 4 -16.41 22.25 -2.47
C PHE A 4 -17.41 21.74 -3.53
N PRO A 5 -18.38 22.56 -3.96
CA PRO A 5 -19.36 22.16 -4.97
C PRO A 5 -18.71 21.99 -6.35
N GLY A 6 -19.00 20.88 -7.04
CA GLY A 6 -18.47 20.59 -8.38
C GLY A 6 -17.04 20.03 -8.42
N CYS A 7 -16.33 19.98 -7.29
CA CYS A 7 -15.00 19.39 -7.21
C CYS A 7 -15.06 17.86 -7.29
N ARG A 8 -14.12 17.26 -8.03
CA ARG A 8 -13.89 15.80 -8.02
C ARG A 8 -13.15 15.43 -6.74
N LEU A 9 -13.65 14.43 -6.03
CA LEU A 9 -12.90 13.76 -4.97
C LEU A 9 -12.17 12.56 -5.58
N LEU A 10 -10.85 12.54 -5.45
CA LEU A 10 -10.00 11.52 -6.05
C LEU A 10 -8.96 11.09 -5.03
N ASP A 11 -8.69 9.79 -4.97
CA ASP A 11 -7.58 9.28 -4.17
C ASP A 11 -6.24 9.63 -4.84
N ILE A 12 -5.19 9.83 -4.04
CA ILE A 12 -3.87 10.22 -4.55
C ILE A 12 -3.31 9.22 -5.58
N HIS A 13 -3.58 7.91 -5.42
CA HIS A 13 -3.09 6.90 -6.34
C HIS A 13 -3.77 7.01 -7.70
N GLU A 14 -5.07 7.27 -7.72
CA GLU A 14 -5.82 7.52 -8.96
C GLU A 14 -5.36 8.81 -9.63
N TYR A 15 -5.09 9.87 -8.85
CA TYR A 15 -4.56 11.12 -9.38
C TYR A 15 -3.20 10.91 -10.05
N LEU A 16 -2.27 10.20 -9.41
CA LEU A 16 -0.96 9.90 -9.97
C LEU A 16 -1.07 9.08 -11.27
N MET A 17 -1.98 8.11 -11.30
CA MET A 17 -2.27 7.33 -12.49
C MET A 17 -2.82 8.19 -13.63
N GLU A 18 -3.78 9.09 -13.35
CA GLU A 18 -4.32 10.05 -14.34
C GLU A 18 -3.23 11.01 -14.87
N LYS A 19 -2.21 11.31 -14.07
CA LYS A 19 -1.06 12.11 -14.47
C LYS A 19 0.03 11.32 -15.22
N GLY A 20 -0.17 10.03 -15.43
CA GLY A 20 0.80 9.17 -16.12
C GLY A 20 2.05 8.87 -15.29
N VAL A 21 2.01 9.07 -13.97
CA VAL A 21 3.10 8.66 -13.08
C VAL A 21 3.10 7.14 -13.01
N ARG A 22 4.25 6.53 -13.30
CA ARG A 22 4.46 5.09 -13.17
C ARG A 22 5.95 4.78 -13.11
N LEU A 23 6.28 3.60 -12.62
CA LEU A 23 7.63 3.05 -12.74
C LEU A 23 7.84 2.43 -14.13
N GLU A 24 9.09 2.41 -14.60
CA GLU A 24 9.48 1.72 -15.84
C GLU A 24 9.86 0.26 -15.58
N GLY A 25 9.04 -0.41 -14.75
CA GLY A 25 9.33 -1.73 -14.21
C GLY A 25 10.39 -1.71 -13.10
N VAL A 26 10.29 -2.67 -12.18
CA VAL A 26 11.22 -2.83 -11.07
C VAL A 26 11.84 -4.21 -11.14
N SER A 27 13.18 -4.27 -11.11
CA SER A 27 13.93 -5.52 -11.07
C SER A 27 14.12 -6.01 -9.62
N GLY A 28 14.23 -7.32 -9.45
CA GLY A 28 14.54 -7.92 -8.14
C GLY A 28 13.42 -7.90 -7.08
N VAL A 29 12.26 -7.29 -7.38
CA VAL A 29 11.11 -7.25 -6.47
C VAL A 29 9.86 -7.76 -7.17
N LYS A 30 9.07 -8.59 -6.47
CA LYS A 30 7.74 -9.03 -6.87
C LYS A 30 6.71 -8.35 -6.00
N TYR A 31 5.58 -7.98 -6.58
CA TYR A 31 4.53 -7.25 -5.87
C TYR A 31 3.25 -8.05 -5.75
N MET A 32 2.63 -7.94 -4.59
CA MET A 32 1.21 -8.19 -4.41
C MET A 32 0.56 -6.97 -3.78
N TYR A 33 -0.76 -6.87 -3.91
CA TYR A 33 -1.54 -5.75 -3.41
C TYR A 33 -2.63 -6.23 -2.46
N HIS A 34 -2.65 -5.67 -1.26
CA HIS A 34 -3.78 -5.80 -0.35
C HIS A 34 -4.74 -4.63 -0.58
N GLU A 35 -5.87 -4.92 -1.21
CA GLU A 35 -6.95 -3.96 -1.37
C GLU A 35 -7.64 -3.72 -0.01
N PRO A 36 -7.70 -2.46 0.46
CA PRO A 36 -8.35 -2.16 1.75
C PRO A 36 -9.84 -2.47 1.72
N CYS A 37 -10.38 -2.98 2.83
CA CYS A 37 -11.83 -3.20 2.98
C CYS A 37 -12.65 -1.91 2.78
N HIS A 38 -12.06 -0.76 3.12
CA HIS A 38 -12.60 0.57 2.84
C HIS A 38 -11.79 1.19 1.70
N THR A 39 -12.10 0.80 0.46
CA THR A 39 -11.35 1.25 -0.73
C THR A 39 -11.43 2.77 -0.88
N PRO A 40 -10.29 3.50 -0.85
CA PRO A 40 -10.31 4.95 -1.02
C PRO A 40 -10.51 5.34 -2.49
N MET A 41 -10.07 4.48 -3.41
CA MET A 41 -10.19 4.65 -4.86
C MET A 41 -11.62 4.36 -5.33
N LYS A 42 -12.21 5.27 -6.12
CA LYS A 42 -13.63 5.22 -6.52
C LYS A 42 -13.87 5.22 -8.02
N VAL A 43 -12.90 5.64 -8.81
CA VAL A 43 -12.94 5.71 -10.27
C VAL A 43 -12.39 4.42 -10.88
N HIS A 44 -11.36 3.85 -10.27
CA HIS A 44 -10.70 2.63 -10.72
C HIS A 44 -10.53 1.61 -9.59
N SER A 45 -10.57 0.32 -9.91
CA SER A 45 -10.24 -0.74 -8.95
C SER A 45 -8.80 -0.59 -8.47
N GLY A 46 -8.54 -0.85 -7.18
CA GLY A 46 -7.21 -0.63 -6.61
C GLY A 46 -6.12 -1.49 -7.24
N ILE A 47 -6.44 -2.74 -7.59
CA ILE A 47 -5.50 -3.62 -8.28
C ILE A 47 -5.07 -3.09 -9.65
N LYS A 48 -5.97 -2.44 -10.41
CA LYS A 48 -5.65 -1.80 -11.69
C LYS A 48 -4.69 -0.65 -11.48
N VAL A 49 -4.99 0.22 -10.51
CA VAL A 49 -4.15 1.38 -10.17
C VAL A 49 -2.77 0.91 -9.70
N ALA A 50 -2.69 -0.12 -8.86
CA ALA A 50 -1.42 -0.69 -8.42
C ALA A 50 -0.58 -1.23 -9.58
N ASN A 51 -1.18 -1.98 -10.52
CA ASN A 51 -0.47 -2.49 -11.70
C ASN A 51 0.04 -1.35 -12.61
N GLU A 52 -0.80 -0.35 -12.87
CA GLU A 52 -0.43 0.78 -13.73
C GLU A 52 0.71 1.61 -13.11
N LEU A 53 0.60 1.95 -11.81
CA LEU A 53 1.61 2.73 -11.11
C LEU A 53 2.95 1.98 -10.97
N MET A 54 2.92 0.67 -10.70
CA MET A 54 4.14 -0.13 -10.55
C MET A 54 4.78 -0.50 -11.89
N GLY A 55 4.08 -0.36 -13.02
CA GLY A 55 4.60 -0.71 -14.35
C GLY A 55 5.03 -2.18 -14.47
N THR A 56 4.53 -3.05 -13.60
CA THR A 56 4.83 -4.49 -13.56
C THR A 56 3.65 -5.25 -12.98
N ARG A 57 3.70 -6.58 -13.06
CA ARG A 57 2.65 -7.44 -12.53
C ARG A 57 2.55 -7.31 -11.01
N VAL A 58 1.34 -7.00 -10.54
CA VAL A 58 0.95 -7.01 -9.14
C VAL A 58 -0.23 -7.96 -8.95
N ASP A 59 -0.06 -8.99 -8.12
CA ASP A 59 -1.12 -9.96 -7.82
C ASP A 59 -1.98 -9.48 -6.64
N LEU A 60 -3.30 -9.72 -6.68
CA LEU A 60 -4.18 -9.39 -5.57
C LEU A 60 -3.98 -10.35 -4.39
N SER A 61 -3.89 -9.81 -3.17
CA SER A 61 -3.92 -10.55 -1.92
C SER A 61 -5.24 -10.26 -1.21
N ASP A 62 -6.20 -11.16 -1.42
CA ASP A 62 -7.57 -11.05 -0.92
C ASP A 62 -7.67 -11.15 0.62
N ARG A 63 -8.89 -10.91 1.12
CA ARG A 63 -9.30 -10.96 2.53
C ARG A 63 -8.79 -9.81 3.38
N CYS A 64 -9.57 -9.53 4.42
CA CYS A 64 -9.29 -8.51 5.43
C CYS A 64 -7.96 -8.81 6.14
N CYS A 65 -7.22 -7.76 6.48
CA CYS A 65 -5.98 -7.86 7.25
C CYS A 65 -6.20 -8.24 8.72
N GLY A 66 -7.43 -8.21 9.25
CA GLY A 66 -7.75 -8.51 10.65
C GLY A 66 -7.30 -7.45 11.66
N GLU A 67 -6.31 -6.63 11.32
CA GLU A 67 -5.61 -5.76 12.28
C GLU A 67 -6.10 -4.30 12.30
N SER A 68 -6.59 -3.81 11.16
CA SER A 68 -6.88 -2.40 10.95
C SER A 68 -8.24 -1.97 11.51
N GLY A 69 -8.42 -0.65 11.70
CA GLY A 69 -9.70 -0.08 12.12
C GLY A 69 -10.10 -0.46 13.54
N THR A 70 -9.13 -0.52 14.45
CA THR A 70 -9.25 -0.89 15.87
C THR A 70 -9.78 -2.29 16.18
N LEU A 71 -10.05 -3.13 15.16
CA LEU A 71 -10.59 -4.48 15.32
C LEU A 71 -9.73 -5.36 16.24
N ALA A 72 -8.41 -5.36 16.05
CA ALA A 72 -7.48 -6.15 16.87
C ALA A 72 -7.48 -5.76 18.35
N VAL A 73 -7.79 -4.49 18.66
CA VAL A 73 -7.86 -3.99 20.04
C VAL A 73 -9.25 -4.28 20.63
N ALA A 74 -10.31 -4.02 19.86
CA ALA A 74 -11.68 -4.13 20.33
C ALA A 74 -12.15 -5.60 20.46
N ARG A 75 -11.72 -6.47 19.54
CA ARG A 75 -12.15 -7.88 19.44
C ARG A 75 -10.98 -8.80 19.07
N PRO A 76 -9.97 -8.95 19.95
CA PRO A 76 -8.81 -9.82 19.71
C PRO A 76 -9.20 -11.29 19.48
N ASP A 77 -10.32 -11.73 20.06
CA ASP A 77 -10.90 -13.07 19.89
C ASP A 77 -11.31 -13.35 18.44
N ILE A 78 -11.85 -12.34 17.75
CA ILE A 78 -12.20 -12.44 16.33
C ILE A 78 -11.00 -12.15 15.44
N SER A 79 -10.25 -11.09 15.76
CA SER A 79 -9.12 -10.60 14.95
C SER A 79 -8.08 -11.68 14.70
N THR A 80 -7.79 -12.49 15.72
CA THR A 80 -6.84 -13.61 15.62
C THR A 80 -7.23 -14.62 14.53
N GLN A 81 -8.52 -14.96 14.42
CA GLN A 81 -8.99 -15.90 13.39
C GLN A 81 -8.93 -15.31 11.98
N VAL A 82 -9.31 -14.04 11.84
CA VAL A 82 -9.16 -13.31 10.57
C VAL A 82 -7.69 -13.25 10.17
N ARG A 83 -6.81 -13.03 11.15
CA ARG A 83 -5.36 -12.99 10.94
C ARG A 83 -4.81 -14.31 10.42
N PHE A 84 -5.16 -15.44 11.03
CA PHE A 84 -4.73 -16.75 10.53
C PHE A 84 -5.13 -16.97 9.08
N ARG A 85 -6.38 -16.64 8.74
CA ARG A 85 -6.83 -16.81 7.35
C ARG A 85 -6.08 -15.89 6.40
N LYS A 86 -5.83 -14.63 6.79
CA LYS A 86 -5.06 -13.70 5.97
C LYS A 86 -3.62 -14.19 5.78
N GLN A 87 -2.97 -14.68 6.83
CA GLN A 87 -1.61 -15.21 6.77
C GLN A 87 -1.49 -16.32 5.73
N GLU A 88 -2.42 -17.29 5.71
CA GLU A 88 -2.44 -18.35 4.69
C GLU A 88 -2.51 -17.80 3.26
N GLU A 89 -3.34 -16.77 3.02
CA GLU A 89 -3.47 -16.14 1.69
C GLU A 89 -2.18 -15.40 1.29
N ILE A 90 -1.53 -14.73 2.25
CA ILE A 90 -0.26 -14.05 2.03
C ILE A 90 0.84 -15.06 1.67
N GLU A 91 0.97 -16.13 2.45
CA GLU A 91 1.98 -17.17 2.24
C GLU A 91 1.80 -17.86 0.87
N LYS A 92 0.56 -18.21 0.51
CA LYS A 92 0.23 -18.79 -0.81
C LYS A 92 0.59 -17.84 -1.94
N GLY A 93 0.23 -16.57 -1.83
CA GLY A 93 0.54 -15.57 -2.85
C GLY A 93 2.05 -15.32 -2.95
N ALA A 94 2.76 -15.25 -1.82
CA ALA A 94 4.21 -15.04 -1.79
C ALA A 94 4.95 -16.23 -2.40
N ALA A 95 4.54 -17.47 -2.07
CA ALA A 95 5.08 -18.68 -2.67
C ALA A 95 4.87 -18.70 -4.20
N LYS A 96 3.67 -18.33 -4.66
CA LYS A 96 3.36 -18.22 -6.10
C LYS A 96 4.22 -17.17 -6.81
N LEU A 97 4.48 -16.03 -6.17
CA LEU A 97 5.30 -14.96 -6.74
C LEU A 97 6.79 -15.32 -6.80
N ARG A 98 7.28 -16.07 -5.81
CA ARG A 98 8.66 -16.56 -5.75
C ARG A 98 8.91 -17.63 -6.81
N GLY A 99 7.97 -18.56 -7.00
CA GLY A 99 8.14 -19.65 -7.97
C GLY A 99 9.44 -20.41 -7.69
N ASP A 100 10.32 -20.46 -8.70
CA ASP A 100 11.61 -21.15 -8.63
C ASP A 100 12.73 -20.33 -7.95
N ASP A 101 12.47 -19.09 -7.54
CA ASP A 101 13.39 -18.26 -6.76
C ASP A 101 12.87 -18.05 -5.33
N PRO A 102 13.22 -18.95 -4.38
CA PRO A 102 12.83 -18.82 -2.98
C PRO A 102 13.32 -17.54 -2.30
N ASN A 103 14.36 -16.90 -2.85
CA ASN A 103 14.95 -15.69 -2.29
C ASN A 103 14.39 -14.41 -2.91
N ALA A 104 13.49 -14.50 -3.90
CA ALA A 104 12.87 -13.34 -4.50
C ALA A 104 12.14 -12.51 -3.43
N LYS A 105 12.47 -11.21 -3.42
CA LYS A 105 11.86 -10.24 -2.51
C LYS A 105 10.41 -10.00 -2.91
N VAL A 106 9.49 -10.19 -1.96
CA VAL A 106 8.06 -9.97 -2.17
C VAL A 106 7.61 -8.79 -1.33
N LYS A 107 7.09 -7.75 -1.98
CA LYS A 107 6.47 -6.61 -1.33
C LYS A 107 4.95 -6.70 -1.37
N MET A 108 4.32 -6.32 -0.27
CA MET A 108 2.86 -6.19 -0.17
C MET A 108 2.47 -4.73 -0.14
N LEU A 109 1.95 -4.26 -1.25
CA LEU A 109 1.50 -2.89 -1.39
C LEU A 109 0.08 -2.73 -0.82
N THR A 110 -0.21 -1.56 -0.28
CA THR A 110 -1.58 -1.15 0.04
C THR A 110 -1.75 0.35 -0.18
N SER A 111 -3.00 0.80 -0.16
CA SER A 111 -3.41 2.21 -0.28
C SER A 111 -4.13 2.70 0.98
N CYS A 112 -4.02 1.99 2.11
CA CYS A 112 -4.60 2.39 3.39
C CYS A 112 -3.55 2.37 4.50
N PRO A 113 -3.30 3.50 5.19
CA PRO A 113 -2.30 3.57 6.25
C PRO A 113 -2.59 2.61 7.41
N SER A 114 -3.86 2.43 7.77
CA SER A 114 -4.25 1.47 8.80
C SER A 114 -3.98 0.04 8.38
N CYS A 115 -4.21 -0.29 7.10
CA CYS A 115 -3.83 -1.59 6.54
C CYS A 115 -2.32 -1.78 6.56
N LEU A 116 -1.54 -0.77 6.18
CA LEU A 116 -0.07 -0.84 6.22
C LEU A 116 0.43 -1.20 7.62
N GLN A 117 -0.04 -0.47 8.64
CA GLN A 117 0.29 -0.76 10.04
C GLN A 117 -0.07 -2.20 10.42
N GLY A 118 -1.25 -2.67 10.02
CA GLY A 118 -1.69 -4.03 10.27
C GLY A 118 -0.83 -5.09 9.55
N MET A 119 -0.49 -4.85 8.29
CA MET A 119 0.32 -5.76 7.48
C MET A 119 1.74 -5.90 8.01
N HIS A 120 2.30 -4.90 8.69
CA HIS A 120 3.59 -5.05 9.40
C HIS A 120 3.59 -6.16 10.45
N ARG A 121 2.44 -6.52 11.02
CA ARG A 121 2.32 -7.67 11.93
C ARG A 121 2.45 -9.04 11.24
N TYR A 122 2.52 -9.07 9.91
CA TYR A 122 2.71 -10.27 9.12
C TYR A 122 4.11 -10.37 8.51
N ALA A 123 4.93 -9.31 8.61
CA ALA A 123 6.23 -9.26 7.94
C ALA A 123 7.14 -10.44 8.32
N ASN A 124 7.13 -10.82 9.61
CA ASN A 124 7.93 -11.93 10.13
C ASN A 124 7.21 -13.29 10.03
N ASP A 125 5.87 -13.28 10.07
CA ASP A 125 5.09 -14.50 10.27
C ASP A 125 4.59 -15.10 8.94
N ALA A 126 4.39 -14.28 7.90
CA ALA A 126 3.76 -14.68 6.64
C ALA A 126 4.76 -14.81 5.49
N GLY A 127 5.82 -15.59 5.72
CA GLY A 127 6.78 -15.92 4.66
C GLY A 127 7.67 -14.75 4.21
N GLY A 128 8.01 -13.81 5.09
CA GLY A 128 9.02 -12.78 4.82
C GLY A 128 8.62 -11.76 3.74
N ILE A 129 7.39 -11.28 3.80
CA ILE A 129 6.92 -10.18 2.93
C ILE A 129 7.26 -8.82 3.53
N GLU A 130 7.47 -7.83 2.67
CA GLU A 130 7.69 -6.43 3.08
C GLU A 130 6.45 -5.58 2.77
N PRO A 131 5.64 -5.19 3.77
CA PRO A 131 4.54 -4.26 3.55
C PRO A 131 5.06 -2.87 3.18
N ASP A 132 4.45 -2.26 2.17
CA ASP A 132 4.72 -0.87 1.81
C ASP A 132 3.46 -0.18 1.27
N TYR A 133 3.53 1.13 1.11
CA TYR A 133 2.48 1.95 0.56
C TYR A 133 2.81 2.30 -0.90
N ILE A 134 1.82 2.27 -1.80
CA ILE A 134 2.09 2.46 -3.24
C ILE A 134 2.82 3.80 -3.50
N VAL A 135 2.38 4.92 -2.91
CA VAL A 135 3.08 6.21 -3.14
C VAL A 135 4.48 6.27 -2.53
N VAL A 136 4.74 5.51 -1.46
CA VAL A 136 6.07 5.44 -0.85
C VAL A 136 7.01 4.63 -1.74
N GLU A 137 6.52 3.53 -2.30
CA GLU A 137 7.27 2.73 -3.27
C GLU A 137 7.60 3.58 -4.51
N LEU A 138 6.62 4.33 -5.04
CA LEU A 138 6.87 5.28 -6.13
C LEU A 138 7.94 6.31 -5.77
N ALA A 139 7.84 6.93 -4.59
CA ALA A 139 8.79 7.95 -4.17
C ALA A 139 10.21 7.41 -4.06
N LYS A 140 10.41 6.21 -3.49
CA LYS A 140 11.73 5.57 -3.40
C LYS A 140 12.38 5.37 -4.77
N HIS A 141 11.61 4.88 -5.75
CA HIS A 141 12.13 4.61 -7.09
C HIS A 141 12.30 5.86 -7.95
N LEU A 142 11.39 6.84 -7.85
CA LEU A 142 11.40 8.03 -8.71
C LEU A 142 12.25 9.17 -8.15
N LEU A 143 12.32 9.30 -6.82
CA LEU A 143 13.01 10.40 -6.14
C LEU A 143 14.29 9.94 -5.42
N GLY A 144 14.54 8.63 -5.36
CA GLY A 144 15.72 8.02 -4.74
C GLY A 144 15.55 7.73 -3.24
N GLU A 145 16.52 7.02 -2.66
CA GLU A 145 16.47 6.55 -1.25
C GLU A 145 16.34 7.69 -0.22
N ASN A 146 16.89 8.86 -0.53
CA ASN A 146 16.84 10.05 0.34
C ASN A 146 15.56 10.89 0.17
N TRP A 147 14.54 10.39 -0.54
CA TRP A 147 13.33 11.16 -0.84
C TRP A 147 12.67 11.78 0.40
N LEU A 148 12.61 11.04 1.52
CA LEU A 148 11.93 11.48 2.73
C LEU A 148 12.67 12.62 3.45
N PRO A 149 13.97 12.47 3.81
CA PRO A 149 14.70 13.59 4.42
C PRO A 149 14.76 14.81 3.50
N ASP A 150 14.91 14.62 2.18
CA ASP A 150 14.92 15.73 1.22
C ASP A 150 13.56 16.43 1.15
N TYR A 151 12.46 15.67 1.17
CA TYR A 151 11.11 16.19 1.22
C TYR A 151 10.87 17.01 2.49
N VAL A 152 11.22 16.46 3.66
CA VAL A 152 11.05 17.14 4.96
C VAL A 152 11.87 18.43 5.02
N ALA A 153 13.12 18.40 4.57
CA ALA A 153 13.98 19.58 4.53
C ALA A 153 13.38 20.69 3.64
N LYS A 154 12.92 20.34 2.43
CA LYS A 154 12.26 21.28 1.51
C LYS A 154 10.97 21.86 2.09
N ALA A 155 10.11 21.01 2.68
CA ALA A 155 8.86 21.44 3.28
C ALA A 155 9.07 22.38 4.47
N ASN A 156 10.08 22.12 5.31
CA ASN A 156 10.41 22.96 6.45
C ASN A 156 11.04 24.31 6.03
N ASN A 157 11.87 24.32 4.97
CA ASN A 157 12.54 25.54 4.49
C ASN A 157 11.60 26.52 3.76
N GLY A 158 10.38 26.11 3.41
CA GLY A 158 9.37 26.97 2.77
C GLY A 158 8.35 27.61 3.72
N GLY A 159 8.44 27.33 5.02
CA GLY A 159 7.46 27.75 6.03
C GLY A 159 6.18 26.92 5.95
N ILE A 160 5.97 26.01 6.91
CA ILE A 160 4.66 25.38 7.09
C ILE A 160 3.71 26.49 7.54
N GLU A 161 2.86 26.99 6.65
CA GLU A 161 1.72 27.83 7.03
C GLU A 161 0.80 26.99 7.93
N ARG A 162 0.86 27.25 9.23
CA ARG A 162 -0.04 26.62 10.20
C ARG A 162 -1.40 27.28 10.05
N VAL A 163 -2.32 26.61 9.36
CA VAL A 163 -3.75 26.96 9.45
C VAL A 163 -4.24 26.44 10.79
N LEU A 164 -4.12 27.28 11.83
CA LEU A 164 -4.79 27.06 13.11
C LEU A 164 -6.27 27.41 12.89
N LEU A 165 -7.12 26.39 12.80
CA LEU A 165 -8.58 26.53 12.86
C LEU A 165 -9.04 26.61 14.31
#